data_AF-A0A7V9FTF2-F1
#
_entry.id   AF-A0A7V9FTF2-F1
#
_cell.length_a   1.000
_cell.length_b   1.000
_cell.length_c   1.000
_cell.angle_alpha   90.00
_cell.angle_beta   90.00
_cell.angle_gamma   90.00
#
_symmetry.space_group_name_H-M   'P 1'
#
loop_
_entity.id
_entity.type
_entity.pdbx_description
1 polymer ?
#
loop_
_entity_poly.entity_id
_entity_poly.type
_entity_poly.pdbx_seq_one_letter_code
_entity_poly.pdbx_strand_id
1 'polypeptide(L)'
;APRFAAHSVDLWVPELGGKFEERNPSHKMLMSVLGGMSESERQHVQARVRAAMDAQVINEGRHQGGRAPYGYLVIDGGTHPNPRKAAEGYRLRVLAIDDASAEVVRRIFAEYLDGKGDRAIAAGLNRDHVPCPSARRPDQNRHRLADGWQGSTVRAILDNPRYTGYGFFGRWTKCETLLNPDDIAAGHVVRFRRASTDRVVRSRQAAHPAIVSVETFTQTQLLRRSKSAGGLCTARKQERSDRATVRSYPLRGRLRCSVCNRKMEASPKAHAMYYRCPARTLAPHSPVLAQHPAAVYVREAAICAPLNRWIATLFDATNRDRTVQALLDSQGGSLGDTNLDQARRRLANAEARLRRHQAAIEAGVDPAAIVDAFSTRLCDSRWSTTPRPAPWT
;
A
#
# COMPACT_ATOMS: atom_id res chain seq x y z
N ALA A 1 12.85 12.71 22.59
CA ALA A 1 12.19 12.28 21.34
C ALA A 1 12.92 12.90 20.16
N PRO A 2 13.76 12.12 19.45
CA PRO A 2 14.78 12.64 18.55
C PRO A 2 14.25 13.50 17.39
N ARG A 3 12.97 13.33 17.00
CA ARG A 3 12.32 14.17 15.98
C ARG A 3 12.13 15.63 16.40
N PHE A 4 11.67 15.92 17.62
CA PHE A 4 11.39 17.30 18.03
C PHE A 4 12.68 18.10 18.27
N ALA A 5 13.69 17.44 18.87
CA ALA A 5 15.03 18.01 19.02
C ALA A 5 15.67 18.35 17.66
N ALA A 6 15.47 17.51 16.64
CA ALA A 6 15.95 17.75 15.29
C ALA A 6 15.29 18.97 14.59
N HIS A 7 14.13 19.41 15.07
CA HIS A 7 13.41 20.58 14.57
C HIS A 7 13.47 21.80 15.51
N SER A 8 14.27 21.74 16.59
CA SER A 8 14.34 22.78 17.63
C SER A 8 12.96 23.16 18.19
N VAL A 9 12.06 22.17 18.27
CA VAL A 9 10.73 22.36 18.85
C VAL A 9 10.76 21.92 20.30
N ASP A 10 10.39 22.84 21.18
CA ASP A 10 10.21 22.54 22.60
C ASP A 10 8.88 21.83 22.81
N LEU A 11 8.94 20.62 23.38
CA LEU A 11 7.76 19.85 23.72
C LEU A 11 7.32 20.24 25.14
N TRP A 12 6.15 20.86 25.26
CA TRP A 12 5.51 21.14 26.54
C TRP A 12 4.46 20.07 26.82
N VAL A 13 4.55 19.44 27.99
CA VAL A 13 3.61 18.39 28.40
C VAL A 13 2.98 18.80 29.73
N PRO A 14 1.65 19.04 29.77
CA PRO A 14 0.97 19.45 31.00
C PRO A 14 1.23 18.53 32.20
N GLU A 15 1.30 17.22 31.96
CA GLU A 15 1.55 16.18 32.96
C GLU A 15 2.98 16.23 33.54
N LEU A 16 3.92 16.90 32.86
CA LEU A 16 5.27 17.18 33.37
C LEU A 16 5.33 18.51 34.13
N GLY A 17 4.26 19.30 34.15
CA GLY A 17 4.27 20.65 34.72
C GLY A 17 5.14 21.64 33.95
N GLY A 18 5.58 21.31 32.73
CA GLY A 18 6.48 22.18 31.96
C GLY A 18 7.10 21.56 30.72
N LYS A 19 8.23 22.14 30.31
CA LYS A 19 9.02 21.71 29.14
C LYS A 19 9.63 20.33 29.38
N PHE A 20 9.48 19.43 28.42
CA PHE A 20 10.14 18.13 28.41
C PHE A 20 11.65 18.29 28.23
N GLU A 21 12.41 17.55 29.03
CA GLU A 21 13.88 17.59 29.02
C GLU A 21 14.41 16.18 28.78
N GLU A 22 15.11 15.99 27.67
CA GLU A 22 15.59 14.66 27.27
C GLU A 22 16.69 14.10 28.20
N ARG A 23 17.41 14.97 28.90
CA ARG A 23 18.45 14.55 29.85
C ARG A 23 17.88 14.19 31.23
N ASN A 24 16.61 14.54 31.51
CA ASN A 24 15.96 14.24 32.77
C ASN A 24 15.35 12.81 32.74
N PRO A 25 15.85 11.86 33.56
CA PRO A 25 15.35 10.48 33.57
C PRO A 25 13.87 10.37 33.93
N SER A 26 13.36 11.22 34.84
CA SER A 26 11.95 11.23 35.26
C SER A 26 11.03 11.65 34.12
N HIS A 27 11.43 12.65 33.33
CA HIS A 27 10.68 13.07 32.14
C HIS A 27 10.62 11.94 31.09
N LYS A 28 11.73 11.25 30.85
CA LYS A 28 11.77 10.08 29.95
C LYS A 28 10.88 8.93 30.43
N MET A 29 10.91 8.62 31.73
CA MET A 29 10.09 7.57 32.32
C MET A 29 8.61 7.91 32.19
N LEU A 30 8.19 9.14 32.52
CA LEU A 30 6.79 9.53 32.39
C LEU A 30 6.30 9.49 30.94
N MET A 31 7.11 9.94 29.98
CA MET A 31 6.77 9.84 28.55
C MET A 31 6.57 8.38 28.11
N SER A 32 7.40 7.46 28.61
CA SER A 32 7.26 6.02 28.33
C SER A 32 5.95 5.47 28.91
N VAL A 33 5.62 5.85 30.16
CA VAL A 33 4.38 5.44 30.83
C VAL A 33 3.15 5.97 30.08
N LEU A 34 3.11 7.26 29.76
CA LEU A 34 2.00 7.87 29.01
C LEU A 34 1.86 7.26 27.60
N GLY A 35 2.99 6.96 26.95
CA GLY A 35 3.01 6.25 25.68
C GLY A 35 2.42 4.85 25.80
N GLY A 36 2.83 4.07 26.82
CA GLY A 36 2.31 2.73 27.10
C GLY A 36 0.81 2.74 27.45
N MET A 37 0.34 3.71 28.24
CA MET A 37 -1.08 3.89 28.55
C MET A 37 -1.89 4.22 27.30
N SER A 38 -1.40 5.14 26.46
CA SER A 38 -2.06 5.51 25.20
C SER A 38 -2.14 4.34 24.22
N GLU A 39 -1.08 3.54 24.15
CA GLU A 39 -1.07 2.32 23.33
C GLU A 39 -2.07 1.28 23.86
N SER A 40 -2.10 1.06 25.18
CA SER A 40 -3.06 0.15 25.83
C SER A 40 -4.51 0.58 25.57
N GLU A 41 -4.84 1.85 25.75
CA GLU A 41 -6.17 2.39 25.46
C GLU A 41 -6.56 2.21 23.99
N ARG A 42 -5.62 2.46 23.07
CA ARG A 42 -5.83 2.21 21.64
C ARG A 42 -6.13 0.73 21.39
N GLN A 43 -5.41 -0.20 22.02
CA GLN A 43 -5.64 -1.64 21.88
C GLN A 43 -7.01 -2.04 22.46
N HIS A 44 -7.40 -1.51 23.62
CA HIS A 44 -8.71 -1.72 24.22
C HIS A 44 -9.85 -1.21 23.33
N VAL A 45 -9.71 -0.01 22.77
CA VAL A 45 -10.70 0.54 21.82
C VAL A 45 -10.79 -0.33 20.57
N GLN A 46 -9.66 -0.75 19.99
CA GLN A 46 -9.66 -1.66 18.84
C GLN A 46 -10.34 -3.00 19.13
N ALA A 47 -10.07 -3.59 20.30
CA ALA A 47 -10.68 -4.83 20.74
C ALA A 47 -12.20 -4.68 20.93
N ARG A 48 -12.65 -3.62 21.62
CA ARG A 48 -14.08 -3.33 21.81
C ARG A 48 -14.82 -3.07 20.50
N VAL A 49 -14.23 -2.27 19.61
CA VAL A 49 -14.81 -2.01 18.28
C VAL A 49 -14.92 -3.31 17.49
N ARG A 50 -13.90 -4.17 17.51
CA ARG A 50 -13.95 -5.45 16.83
C ARG A 50 -15.01 -6.37 17.42
N ALA A 51 -15.06 -6.51 18.75
CA ALA A 51 -16.08 -7.32 19.43
C ALA A 51 -17.50 -6.85 19.11
N ALA A 52 -17.75 -5.54 19.10
CA ALA A 52 -19.04 -4.97 18.72
C ALA A 52 -19.39 -5.28 17.24
N MET A 53 -18.42 -5.18 16.33
CA MET A 53 -18.62 -5.49 14.91
C MET A 53 -18.83 -7.00 14.67
N ASP A 54 -18.13 -7.85 15.41
CA ASP A 54 -18.31 -9.29 15.38
C ASP A 54 -19.72 -9.65 15.87
N ALA A 55 -20.16 -9.09 17.01
CA ALA A 55 -21.51 -9.30 17.57
C ALA A 55 -22.63 -8.87 16.60
N GLN A 56 -22.50 -7.70 15.96
CA GLN A 56 -23.45 -7.23 14.95
C GLN A 56 -23.57 -8.19 13.76
N VAL A 57 -22.46 -8.79 13.31
CA VAL A 57 -22.50 -9.75 12.20
C VAL A 57 -23.09 -11.08 12.65
N ILE A 58 -22.71 -11.58 13.82
CA ILE A 58 -23.19 -12.86 14.37
C ILE A 58 -24.71 -12.81 14.57
N ASN A 59 -25.20 -11.76 15.23
CA ASN A 59 -26.57 -11.66 15.71
C ASN A 59 -27.51 -11.07 14.64
N GLU A 60 -27.10 -9.99 13.96
CA GLU A 60 -27.98 -9.24 13.06
C GLU A 60 -27.69 -9.53 11.58
N GLY A 61 -26.59 -10.24 11.26
CA GLY A 61 -26.17 -10.43 9.87
C GLY A 61 -25.70 -9.14 9.18
N ARG A 62 -25.46 -8.07 9.95
CA ARG A 62 -25.32 -6.72 9.42
C ARG A 62 -24.22 -6.58 8.38
N HIS A 63 -24.52 -5.88 7.28
CA HIS A 63 -23.51 -5.48 6.32
C HIS A 63 -22.63 -4.37 6.92
N GLN A 64 -21.40 -4.72 7.30
CA GLN A 64 -20.41 -3.80 7.91
C GLN A 64 -19.83 -2.74 6.96
N GLY A 65 -20.61 -2.35 5.95
CA GLY A 65 -20.27 -1.33 4.98
C GLY A 65 -19.26 -1.80 3.92
N GLY A 66 -18.73 -0.79 3.24
CA GLY A 66 -17.87 -0.97 2.08
C GLY A 66 -18.65 -1.07 0.77
N ARG A 67 -17.99 -1.68 -0.21
CA ARG A 67 -18.52 -1.88 -1.56
C ARG A 67 -19.36 -3.15 -1.62
N ALA A 68 -20.51 -3.11 -2.27
CA ALA A 68 -21.29 -4.32 -2.55
C ALA A 68 -20.48 -5.31 -3.40
N PRO A 69 -20.49 -6.61 -3.07
CA PRO A 69 -19.99 -7.64 -3.99
C PRO A 69 -20.74 -7.60 -5.33
N TYR A 70 -20.08 -7.99 -6.40
CA TYR A 70 -20.72 -8.11 -7.72
C TYR A 70 -21.90 -9.08 -7.66
N GLY A 71 -23.09 -8.74 -8.18
CA GLY A 71 -24.31 -9.52 -7.96
C GLY A 71 -25.25 -8.91 -6.92
N TYR A 72 -24.78 -7.94 -6.13
CA TYR A 72 -25.56 -7.22 -5.13
C TYR A 72 -25.49 -5.71 -5.32
N LEU A 73 -26.52 -5.03 -4.82
CA LEU A 73 -26.58 -3.58 -4.64
C LEU A 73 -26.74 -3.26 -3.16
N VAL A 74 -26.23 -2.10 -2.76
CA VAL A 74 -26.52 -1.58 -1.42
C VAL A 74 -27.76 -0.73 -1.50
N ILE A 75 -28.83 -1.17 -0.85
CA ILE A 75 -30.08 -0.43 -0.72
C ILE A 75 -30.23 0.11 0.70
N ASP A 76 -31.12 1.07 0.82
CA ASP A 76 -31.54 1.66 2.08
C ASP A 76 -32.43 0.69 2.85
N GLY A 77 -31.98 0.28 4.03
CA GLY A 77 -32.71 -0.62 4.94
C GLY A 77 -33.53 0.11 5.99
N GLY A 78 -33.73 1.42 5.85
CA GLY A 78 -34.45 2.25 6.82
C GLY A 78 -33.55 2.92 7.86
N THR A 79 -34.14 3.27 9.00
CA THR A 79 -33.47 3.99 10.08
C THR A 79 -32.31 3.18 10.67
N HIS A 80 -31.19 3.83 10.94
CA HIS A 80 -30.04 3.15 11.50
C HIS A 80 -30.32 2.69 12.96
N PRO A 81 -30.03 1.43 13.34
CA PRO A 81 -30.36 0.88 14.68
C PRO A 81 -29.75 1.66 15.86
N ASN A 82 -28.58 2.27 15.67
CA ASN A 82 -28.00 3.20 16.64
C ASN A 82 -28.66 4.59 16.49
N PRO A 83 -29.38 5.09 17.51
CA PRO A 83 -30.11 6.36 17.46
C PRO A 83 -29.20 7.56 17.16
N ARG A 84 -27.97 7.57 17.69
CA ARG A 84 -27.02 8.67 17.44
C ARG A 84 -26.64 8.75 15.97
N LYS A 85 -26.38 7.62 15.34
CA LYS A 85 -26.07 7.55 13.91
C LYS A 85 -27.29 7.88 13.05
N ALA A 86 -28.49 7.49 13.48
CA ALA A 86 -29.72 7.89 12.80
C ALA A 86 -29.92 9.42 12.85
N ALA A 87 -29.66 10.05 13.99
CA ALA A 87 -29.71 11.51 14.15
C ALA A 87 -28.67 12.24 13.29
N GLU A 88 -27.48 11.64 13.09
CA GLU A 88 -26.45 12.11 12.15
C GLU A 88 -26.82 11.87 10.67
N GLY A 89 -28.01 11.34 10.37
CA GLY A 89 -28.50 11.09 9.01
C GLY A 89 -28.00 9.78 8.38
N TYR A 90 -27.27 8.93 9.10
CA TYR A 90 -26.87 7.63 8.59
C TYR A 90 -28.08 6.69 8.52
N ARG A 91 -28.16 5.94 7.43
CA ARG A 91 -29.20 4.93 7.19
C ARG A 91 -28.65 3.53 7.24
N LEU A 92 -29.51 2.56 7.53
CA LEU A 92 -29.14 1.16 7.48
C LEU A 92 -28.84 0.77 6.03
N ARG A 93 -27.76 0.02 5.80
CA ARG A 93 -27.35 -0.42 4.48
C ARG A 93 -27.54 -1.92 4.38
N VAL A 94 -28.37 -2.36 3.44
CA VAL A 94 -28.70 -3.78 3.24
C VAL A 94 -28.29 -4.20 1.82
N LEU A 95 -27.91 -5.46 1.66
CA LEU A 95 -27.59 -6.03 0.35
C LEU A 95 -28.87 -6.57 -0.30
N ALA A 96 -29.20 -6.07 -1.49
CA ALA A 96 -30.25 -6.60 -2.35
C ALA A 96 -29.64 -7.22 -3.61
N ILE A 97 -30.33 -8.22 -4.18
CA ILE A 97 -29.91 -8.86 -5.43
C ILE A 97 -30.01 -7.84 -6.57
N ASP A 98 -29.04 -7.94 -7.47
CA ASP A 98 -29.02 -7.22 -8.72
C ASP A 98 -29.07 -8.22 -9.86
N ASP A 99 -30.29 -8.49 -10.35
CA ASP A 99 -30.63 -9.68 -11.14
C ASP A 99 -29.67 -9.91 -12.32
N ALA A 100 -29.40 -8.86 -13.10
CA ALA A 100 -28.51 -8.95 -14.26
C ALA A 100 -27.09 -9.40 -13.87
N SER A 101 -26.55 -8.90 -12.75
CA SER A 101 -25.22 -9.29 -12.29
C SER A 101 -25.21 -10.57 -11.46
N ALA A 102 -26.31 -10.88 -10.77
CA ALA A 102 -26.48 -12.10 -10.01
C ALA A 102 -26.56 -13.32 -10.93
N GLU A 103 -27.20 -13.20 -12.09
CA GLU A 103 -27.24 -14.27 -13.08
C GLU A 103 -25.84 -14.64 -13.59
N VAL A 104 -24.99 -13.64 -13.81
CA VAL A 104 -23.57 -13.87 -14.16
C VAL A 104 -22.84 -14.59 -13.03
N VAL A 105 -23.14 -14.29 -11.77
CA VAL A 105 -22.56 -15.02 -10.63
C VAL A 105 -23.02 -16.47 -10.62
N ARG A 106 -24.33 -16.75 -10.79
CA ARG A 106 -24.86 -18.12 -10.88
C ARG A 106 -24.18 -18.90 -12.00
N ARG A 107 -24.08 -18.30 -13.18
CA ARG A 107 -23.37 -18.85 -14.34
C ARG A 107 -21.91 -19.17 -14.01
N ILE A 108 -21.19 -18.27 -13.34
CA ILE A 108 -19.79 -18.50 -12.93
C ILE A 108 -19.65 -19.74 -12.04
N PHE A 109 -20.54 -19.90 -11.05
CA PHE A 109 -20.53 -21.08 -10.19
C PHE A 109 -20.87 -22.36 -10.96
N ALA A 110 -21.91 -22.33 -11.80
CA ALA A 110 -22.31 -23.48 -12.62
C ALA A 110 -21.18 -23.92 -13.57
N GLU A 111 -20.59 -22.98 -14.33
CA GLU A 111 -19.48 -23.25 -15.23
C GLU A 111 -18.24 -23.80 -14.51
N TYR A 112 -17.98 -23.35 -13.27
CA TYR A 112 -16.87 -23.87 -12.48
C TYR A 112 -17.10 -25.30 -12.01
N LEU A 113 -18.34 -25.62 -11.59
CA LEU A 113 -18.74 -26.98 -11.21
C LEU A 113 -18.72 -27.94 -12.41
N ASP A 114 -19.04 -27.45 -13.60
CA ASP A 114 -18.86 -28.13 -14.90
C ASP A 114 -17.37 -28.35 -15.29
N GLY A 115 -16.43 -27.93 -14.43
CA GLY A 115 -15.02 -28.22 -14.56
C GLY A 115 -14.19 -27.13 -15.23
N LYS A 116 -14.81 -26.07 -15.76
CA LYS A 116 -14.09 -24.95 -16.40
C LYS A 116 -13.19 -24.23 -15.39
N GLY A 117 -11.99 -23.85 -15.82
CA GLY A 117 -11.04 -23.10 -14.99
C GLY A 117 -11.31 -21.60 -14.97
N ASP A 118 -10.81 -20.88 -13.95
CA ASP A 118 -11.02 -19.44 -13.75
C ASP A 118 -10.79 -18.59 -15.02
N ARG A 119 -9.74 -18.90 -15.81
CA ARG A 119 -9.41 -18.18 -17.06
C ARG A 119 -10.35 -18.55 -18.21
N ALA A 120 -10.83 -19.80 -18.27
CA ALA A 120 -11.76 -20.26 -19.29
C ALA A 120 -13.16 -19.65 -19.09
N ILE A 121 -13.60 -19.54 -17.84
CA ILE A 121 -14.85 -18.84 -17.48
C ILE A 121 -14.74 -17.35 -17.87
N ALA A 122 -13.64 -16.69 -17.47
CA ALA A 122 -13.41 -15.29 -17.85
C ALA A 122 -13.38 -15.09 -19.38
N ALA A 123 -12.79 -16.04 -20.11
CA ALA A 123 -12.77 -16.06 -21.57
C ALA A 123 -14.18 -16.17 -22.17
N GLY A 124 -15.02 -17.07 -21.64
CA GLY A 124 -16.42 -17.20 -22.04
C GLY A 124 -17.22 -15.93 -21.82
N LEU A 125 -17.14 -15.35 -20.62
CA LEU A 125 -17.83 -14.09 -20.30
C LEU A 125 -17.42 -12.94 -21.22
N ASN A 126 -16.14 -12.85 -21.58
CA ASN A 126 -15.67 -11.81 -22.50
C ASN A 126 -16.11 -12.03 -23.95
N ARG A 127 -16.16 -13.29 -24.41
CA ARG A 127 -16.70 -13.61 -25.74
C ARG A 127 -18.18 -13.28 -25.85
N ASP A 128 -18.92 -13.51 -24.77
CA ASP A 128 -20.35 -13.22 -24.71
C ASP A 128 -20.63 -11.73 -24.39
N HIS A 129 -19.59 -10.89 -24.44
CA HIS A 129 -19.67 -9.44 -24.20
C HIS A 129 -20.30 -9.06 -22.85
N VAL A 130 -20.19 -9.92 -21.83
CA VAL A 130 -20.72 -9.65 -20.49
C VAL A 130 -19.89 -8.55 -19.82
N PRO A 131 -20.49 -7.41 -19.40
CA PRO A 131 -19.75 -6.33 -18.76
C PRO A 131 -19.02 -6.80 -17.49
N CYS A 132 -17.72 -6.54 -17.41
CA CYS A 132 -16.94 -6.84 -16.21
C CYS A 132 -17.31 -5.89 -15.04
N PRO A 133 -17.00 -6.24 -13.77
CA PRO A 133 -17.38 -5.42 -12.62
C PRO A 133 -16.90 -3.96 -12.68
N SER A 134 -15.74 -3.70 -13.30
CA SER A 134 -15.20 -2.36 -13.50
C SER A 134 -15.86 -1.58 -14.63
N ALA A 135 -16.36 -2.25 -15.66
CA ALA A 135 -17.12 -1.61 -16.74
C ALA A 135 -18.54 -1.26 -16.25
N ARG A 136 -19.15 -2.14 -15.46
CA ARG A 136 -20.53 -1.98 -14.97
C ARG A 136 -20.68 -0.89 -13.91
N ARG A 137 -19.68 -0.73 -13.03
CA ARG A 137 -19.65 0.27 -11.95
C ARG A 137 -18.32 1.00 -11.93
N PRO A 138 -18.05 1.91 -12.90
CA PRO A 138 -16.78 2.62 -12.99
C PRO A 138 -16.55 3.53 -11.78
N ASP A 139 -17.63 4.05 -11.18
CA ASP A 139 -17.64 4.82 -9.93
C ASP A 139 -16.93 4.08 -8.79
N GLN A 140 -17.12 2.76 -8.70
CA GLN A 140 -16.50 1.89 -7.69
C GLN A 140 -15.11 1.35 -8.10
N ASN A 141 -14.70 1.55 -9.36
CA ASN A 141 -13.51 0.94 -9.95
C ASN A 141 -12.64 1.93 -10.74
N ARG A 142 -12.57 3.18 -10.30
CA ARG A 142 -11.79 4.24 -10.98
C ARG A 142 -10.31 3.88 -11.24
N HIS A 143 -9.77 2.96 -10.44
CA HIS A 143 -8.40 2.45 -10.57
C HIS A 143 -8.23 1.31 -11.59
N ARG A 144 -9.29 0.87 -12.27
CA ARG A 144 -9.29 -0.22 -13.24
C ARG A 144 -9.62 0.31 -14.64
N LEU A 145 -9.05 -0.33 -15.66
CA LEU A 145 -9.22 0.04 -17.07
C LEU A 145 -10.50 -0.51 -17.71
N ALA A 146 -11.33 -1.25 -16.96
CA ALA A 146 -12.57 -1.85 -17.47
C ALA A 146 -12.40 -2.75 -18.71
N ASP A 147 -11.21 -3.35 -18.87
CA ASP A 147 -10.76 -4.03 -20.09
C ASP A 147 -11.22 -5.50 -20.24
N GLY A 148 -12.17 -5.94 -19.41
CA GLY A 148 -12.79 -7.26 -19.46
C GLY A 148 -12.61 -8.12 -18.20
N TRP A 149 -13.25 -9.27 -18.18
CA TRP A 149 -13.14 -10.27 -17.12
C TRP A 149 -11.74 -10.84 -17.05
N GLN A 150 -11.21 -10.96 -15.83
CA GLN A 150 -9.94 -11.63 -15.55
C GLN A 150 -10.20 -12.87 -14.70
N GLY A 151 -9.37 -13.90 -14.82
CA GLY A 151 -9.49 -15.10 -13.98
C GLY A 151 -9.34 -14.80 -12.49
N SER A 152 -8.58 -13.76 -12.12
CA SER A 152 -8.50 -13.27 -10.73
C SER A 152 -9.83 -12.73 -10.20
N THR A 153 -10.63 -12.09 -11.06
CA THR A 153 -11.97 -11.60 -10.74
C THR A 153 -12.93 -12.78 -10.53
N VAL A 154 -12.92 -13.75 -11.44
CA VAL A 154 -13.71 -15.00 -11.31
C VAL A 154 -13.35 -15.71 -10.00
N ARG A 155 -12.05 -15.88 -9.73
CA ARG A 155 -11.56 -16.43 -8.47
C ARG A 155 -12.07 -15.68 -7.25
N ALA A 156 -12.04 -14.35 -7.27
CA ALA A 156 -12.51 -13.54 -6.15
C ALA A 156 -14.03 -13.72 -5.90
N ILE A 157 -14.81 -13.95 -6.94
CA ILE A 157 -16.25 -14.27 -6.84
C ILE A 157 -16.43 -15.65 -6.22
N LEU A 158 -15.78 -16.68 -6.78
CA LEU A 158 -15.86 -18.06 -6.27
C LEU A 158 -15.37 -18.17 -4.81
N ASP A 159 -14.39 -17.36 -4.40
CA ASP A 159 -13.85 -17.32 -3.03
C ASP A 159 -14.70 -16.52 -2.04
N ASN A 160 -15.80 -15.87 -2.46
CA ASN A 160 -16.58 -14.99 -1.60
C ASN A 160 -17.82 -15.71 -1.01
N PRO A 161 -17.80 -16.09 0.29
CA PRO A 161 -18.90 -16.83 0.89
C PRO A 161 -20.16 -15.98 1.08
N ARG A 162 -20.09 -14.64 0.89
CA ARG A 162 -21.28 -13.77 0.95
C ARG A 162 -22.35 -14.14 -0.08
N TYR A 163 -22.03 -14.84 -1.16
CA TYR A 163 -23.04 -15.29 -2.13
C TYR A 163 -24.02 -16.33 -1.58
N THR A 164 -23.70 -16.95 -0.44
CA THR A 164 -24.58 -17.88 0.27
C THR A 164 -25.71 -17.22 1.06
N GLY A 165 -25.77 -15.89 1.08
CA GLY A 165 -26.77 -15.12 1.85
C GLY A 165 -26.39 -14.88 3.33
N TYR A 166 -25.27 -15.41 3.80
CA TYR A 166 -24.78 -15.17 5.17
C TYR A 166 -23.86 -13.94 5.25
N GLY A 167 -23.92 -13.24 6.38
CA GLY A 167 -23.02 -12.14 6.72
C GLY A 167 -21.63 -12.66 7.08
N PHE A 168 -20.58 -12.02 6.57
CA PHE A 168 -19.18 -12.38 6.88
C PHE A 168 -18.35 -11.14 7.21
N PHE A 169 -17.55 -11.23 8.27
CA PHE A 169 -16.63 -10.19 8.73
C PHE A 169 -15.29 -10.77 9.20
N GLY A 170 -14.24 -9.93 9.25
CA GLY A 170 -12.92 -10.35 9.71
C GLY A 170 -12.10 -11.18 8.71
N ARG A 171 -12.49 -11.29 7.43
CA ARG A 171 -11.76 -12.08 6.40
C ARG A 171 -10.32 -11.61 6.13
N TRP A 172 -10.04 -10.35 6.44
CA TRP A 172 -8.74 -9.72 6.28
C TRP A 172 -8.37 -9.00 7.57
N THR A 173 -7.13 -9.17 8.01
CA THR A 173 -6.60 -8.53 9.21
C THR A 173 -5.48 -7.58 8.82
N LYS A 174 -5.51 -6.38 9.41
CA LYS A 174 -4.41 -5.42 9.35
C LYS A 174 -3.30 -5.95 10.26
N CYS A 175 -2.13 -6.23 9.69
CA CYS A 175 -0.95 -6.66 10.42
C CYS A 175 0.13 -5.60 10.26
N GLU A 176 0.67 -5.11 11.36
CA GLU A 176 1.87 -4.28 11.37
C GLU A 176 3.06 -5.23 11.40
N THR A 177 3.89 -5.17 10.36
CA THR A 177 5.07 -6.02 10.19
C THR A 177 6.29 -5.12 10.16
N LEU A 178 7.38 -5.52 10.80
CA LEU A 178 8.66 -4.80 10.69
C LEU A 178 9.04 -4.61 9.21
N LEU A 179 9.50 -3.41 8.86
CA LEU A 179 9.97 -3.11 7.51
C LEU A 179 11.20 -3.96 7.18
N ASN A 180 12.10 -4.07 8.15
CA ASN A 180 13.26 -4.94 8.12
C ASN A 180 13.36 -5.70 9.46
N PRO A 181 13.27 -7.04 9.47
CA PRO A 181 13.48 -7.82 10.69
C PRO A 181 14.85 -7.58 11.34
N ASP A 182 15.88 -7.30 10.54
CA ASP A 182 17.26 -7.08 11.02
C ASP A 182 17.53 -5.62 11.43
N ASP A 183 16.57 -4.72 11.20
CA ASP A 183 16.63 -3.31 11.60
C ASP A 183 15.27 -2.84 12.14
N ILE A 184 15.09 -3.03 13.45
CA ILE A 184 13.86 -2.66 14.17
C ILE A 184 13.61 -1.15 14.11
N ALA A 185 14.67 -0.33 13.99
CA ALA A 185 14.56 1.13 13.90
C ALA A 185 14.02 1.61 12.53
N ALA A 186 14.07 0.76 11.50
CA ALA A 186 13.47 1.03 10.20
C ALA A 186 11.94 1.17 10.25
N GLY A 187 11.30 0.74 11.34
CA GLY A 187 9.89 0.93 11.62
C GLY A 187 8.98 -0.18 11.07
N HIS A 188 7.69 0.11 11.00
CA HIS A 188 6.64 -0.85 10.66
C HIS A 188 5.93 -0.51 9.35
N VAL A 189 5.57 -1.54 8.59
CA VAL A 189 4.69 -1.45 7.43
C VAL A 189 3.39 -2.16 7.72
N VAL A 190 2.29 -1.47 7.41
CA VAL A 190 0.95 -2.05 7.44
C VAL A 190 0.77 -2.97 6.24
N ARG A 191 0.49 -4.24 6.48
CA ARG A 191 0.11 -5.22 5.46
C ARG A 191 -1.23 -5.86 5.82
N PHE A 192 -2.06 -6.13 4.81
CA PHE A 192 -3.30 -6.89 5.01
C PHE A 192 -3.04 -8.36 4.70
N ARG A 193 -3.36 -9.24 5.66
CA ARG A 193 -3.27 -10.69 5.48
C ARG A 193 -4.65 -11.32 5.56
N ARG A 194 -4.84 -12.43 4.86
CA ARG A 194 -6.06 -13.22 4.97
C ARG A 194 -6.11 -13.78 6.39
N ALA A 195 -7.24 -13.60 7.07
CA ALA A 195 -7.40 -14.10 8.42
C ALA A 195 -7.51 -15.63 8.42
N SER A 196 -7.08 -16.23 9.52
CA SER A 196 -7.34 -17.63 9.84
C SER A 196 -8.84 -17.87 10.03
N THR A 197 -9.29 -19.10 9.83
CA THR A 197 -10.73 -19.44 9.78
C THR A 197 -11.45 -19.18 11.10
N ASP A 198 -10.77 -19.32 12.24
CA ASP A 198 -11.24 -19.02 13.59
C ASP A 198 -11.55 -17.53 13.80
N ARG A 199 -10.86 -16.64 13.08
CA ARG A 199 -11.08 -15.19 13.17
C ARG A 199 -12.19 -14.67 12.24
N VAL A 200 -12.65 -15.51 11.30
CA VAL A 200 -13.70 -15.13 10.36
C VAL A 200 -15.06 -15.38 11.00
N VAL A 201 -15.80 -14.30 11.16
CA VAL A 201 -17.13 -14.33 11.75
C VAL A 201 -18.18 -14.53 10.66
N ARG A 202 -19.13 -15.44 10.92
CA ARG A 202 -20.30 -15.72 10.08
C ARG A 202 -21.58 -15.44 10.89
N SER A 203 -22.60 -14.88 10.24
CA SER A 203 -23.93 -14.69 10.85
C SER A 203 -24.61 -16.01 11.18
N ARG A 204 -25.41 -16.05 12.27
CA ARG A 204 -26.18 -17.24 12.64
C ARG A 204 -27.35 -17.50 11.68
N GLN A 205 -27.99 -16.43 11.23
CA GLN A 205 -29.13 -16.46 10.30
C GLN A 205 -28.72 -15.89 8.93
N ALA A 206 -29.54 -16.16 7.91
CA ALA A 206 -29.38 -15.55 6.60
C ALA A 206 -29.54 -14.03 6.74
N ALA A 207 -28.57 -13.29 6.21
CA ALA A 207 -28.46 -11.84 6.34
C ALA A 207 -29.04 -11.08 5.14
N HIS A 208 -28.93 -11.68 3.95
CA HIS A 208 -29.37 -11.10 2.68
C HIS A 208 -29.71 -12.22 1.70
N PRO A 209 -30.44 -11.93 0.61
CA PRO A 209 -30.86 -12.96 -0.33
C PRO A 209 -29.65 -13.72 -0.93
N ALA A 210 -29.73 -15.05 -0.95
CA ALA A 210 -28.67 -15.89 -1.47
C ALA A 210 -28.68 -15.89 -3.01
N ILE A 211 -27.50 -15.79 -3.63
CA ILE A 211 -27.35 -15.98 -5.08
C ILE A 211 -27.06 -17.46 -5.39
N VAL A 212 -26.31 -18.13 -4.50
CA VAL A 212 -25.99 -19.56 -4.59
C VAL A 212 -26.28 -20.23 -3.26
N SER A 213 -26.61 -21.53 -3.28
CA SER A 213 -26.81 -22.30 -2.07
C SER A 213 -25.48 -22.52 -1.32
N VAL A 214 -25.58 -22.80 -0.02
CA VAL A 214 -24.41 -23.19 0.80
C VAL A 214 -23.75 -24.45 0.25
N GLU A 215 -24.55 -25.37 -0.29
CA GLU A 215 -24.10 -26.61 -0.92
C GLU A 215 -23.26 -26.33 -2.17
N THR A 216 -23.78 -25.57 -3.14
CA THR A 216 -23.07 -25.19 -4.36
C THR A 216 -21.74 -24.50 -4.04
N PHE A 217 -21.75 -23.58 -3.05
CA PHE A 217 -20.54 -22.91 -2.60
C PHE A 217 -19.54 -23.91 -2.01
N THR A 218 -19.99 -24.83 -1.16
CA THR A 218 -19.14 -25.82 -0.50
C THR A 218 -18.53 -26.79 -1.50
N GLN A 219 -19.32 -27.33 -2.43
CA GLN A 219 -18.85 -28.19 -3.52
C GLN A 219 -17.78 -27.47 -4.36
N THR A 220 -18.02 -26.20 -4.70
CA THR A 220 -17.04 -25.37 -5.42
C THR A 220 -15.74 -25.23 -4.62
N GLN A 221 -15.81 -24.96 -3.31
CA GLN A 221 -14.62 -24.84 -2.47
C GLN A 221 -13.86 -26.17 -2.35
N LEU A 222 -14.55 -27.30 -2.25
CA LEU A 222 -13.92 -28.63 -2.23
C LEU A 222 -13.20 -28.92 -3.54
N LEU A 223 -13.83 -28.68 -4.70
CA LEU A 223 -13.18 -28.82 -6.02
C LEU A 223 -11.98 -27.88 -6.18
N ARG A 224 -12.05 -26.67 -5.61
CA ARG A 224 -10.91 -25.73 -5.62
C ARG A 224 -9.75 -26.24 -4.78
N ARG A 225 -10.03 -26.81 -3.61
CA ARG A 225 -9.01 -27.42 -2.74
C ARG A 225 -8.40 -28.65 -3.39
N SER A 226 -9.21 -29.53 -3.98
CA SER A 226 -8.70 -30.74 -4.67
C SER A 226 -7.83 -30.40 -5.88
N LYS A 227 -8.25 -29.47 -6.75
CA LYS A 227 -7.42 -28.97 -7.86
C LYS A 227 -6.12 -28.31 -7.37
N SER A 228 -6.14 -27.71 -6.18
CA SER A 228 -4.95 -27.12 -5.57
C SER A 228 -4.01 -28.16 -4.93
N ALA A 229 -4.53 -29.33 -4.55
CA ALA A 229 -3.78 -30.44 -3.95
C ALA A 229 -3.22 -31.41 -5.01
N GLY A 230 -3.94 -31.64 -6.11
CA GLY A 230 -3.59 -32.61 -7.15
C GLY A 230 -2.90 -32.05 -8.41
N GLY A 231 -2.62 -30.75 -8.48
CA GLY A 231 -2.00 -30.13 -9.66
C GLY A 231 -0.61 -29.59 -9.33
N LEU A 232 0.41 -30.11 -10.03
CA LEU A 232 1.82 -29.70 -10.08
C LEU A 232 2.15 -28.55 -9.13
N CYS A 233 3.08 -28.78 -8.20
CA CYS A 233 3.89 -27.74 -7.58
C CYS A 233 4.64 -26.97 -8.69
N THR A 234 3.93 -26.18 -9.49
CA THR A 234 4.55 -25.12 -10.26
C THR A 234 5.39 -24.37 -9.23
N ALA A 235 6.66 -24.13 -9.55
CA ALA A 235 7.64 -23.42 -8.72
C ALA A 235 7.15 -22.06 -8.16
N ARG A 236 5.90 -21.68 -8.46
CA ARG A 236 5.10 -20.59 -7.93
C ARG A 236 4.59 -20.81 -6.49
N LYS A 237 4.56 -22.05 -5.96
CA LYS A 237 4.14 -22.41 -4.58
C LYS A 237 5.30 -22.71 -3.61
N GLN A 238 6.56 -22.73 -4.07
CA GLN A 238 7.66 -22.54 -3.12
C GLN A 238 7.38 -21.23 -2.37
N GLU A 239 7.62 -21.22 -1.06
CA GLU A 239 7.60 -20.00 -0.27
C GLU A 239 8.28 -18.92 -1.09
N ARG A 240 7.47 -17.99 -1.60
CA ARG A 240 8.03 -16.77 -2.17
C ARG A 240 8.57 -16.08 -0.94
N SER A 241 9.85 -16.27 -0.67
CA SER A 241 10.57 -15.40 0.24
C SER A 241 10.19 -13.99 -0.16
N ASP A 242 9.84 -13.19 0.83
CA ASP A 242 9.62 -11.76 0.69
C ASP A 242 10.94 -11.17 0.20
N ARG A 243 11.22 -11.33 -1.11
CA ARG A 243 12.38 -10.74 -1.73
C ARG A 243 12.09 -9.26 -1.73
N ALA A 244 12.66 -8.57 -0.75
CA ALA A 244 13.12 -7.21 -0.96
C ALA A 244 13.74 -7.20 -2.35
N THR A 245 13.22 -6.39 -3.26
CA THR A 245 13.77 -6.28 -4.60
C THR A 245 15.19 -5.76 -4.44
N VAL A 246 16.17 -6.67 -4.41
CA VAL A 246 17.60 -6.38 -4.24
C VAL A 246 18.07 -5.33 -5.25
N ARG A 247 17.39 -5.28 -6.40
CA ARG A 247 17.65 -4.31 -7.47
C ARG A 247 16.62 -3.19 -7.45
N SER A 248 17.13 -1.96 -7.38
CA SER A 248 16.36 -0.76 -7.72
C SER A 248 16.07 -0.77 -9.22
N TYR A 249 14.84 -0.42 -9.58
CA TYR A 249 14.38 -0.34 -10.97
C TYR A 249 14.04 1.13 -11.27
N PRO A 250 14.92 1.89 -11.94
CA PRO A 250 14.79 3.35 -12.09
C PRO A 250 13.44 3.79 -12.69
N LEU A 251 12.88 2.98 -13.60
CA LEU A 251 11.64 3.31 -14.31
C LEU A 251 10.42 2.56 -13.75
N ARG A 252 10.51 2.01 -12.53
CA ARG A 252 9.41 1.29 -11.87
C ARG A 252 8.16 2.16 -11.81
N GLY A 253 7.08 1.66 -12.41
CA GLY A 253 5.77 2.31 -12.37
C GLY A 253 5.65 3.57 -13.22
N ARG A 254 6.69 3.96 -13.97
CA ARG A 254 6.71 5.10 -14.89
C ARG A 254 6.40 4.69 -16.33
N LEU A 255 6.88 3.52 -16.76
CA LEU A 255 6.65 3.01 -18.11
C LEU A 255 5.28 2.38 -18.30
N ARG A 256 4.61 2.74 -19.39
CA ARG A 256 3.33 2.18 -19.83
C ARG A 256 3.45 1.68 -21.26
N CYS A 257 2.78 0.56 -21.55
CA CYS A 257 2.70 0.03 -22.91
C CYS A 257 1.84 0.95 -23.78
N SER A 258 2.29 1.33 -24.98
CA SER A 258 1.51 2.15 -25.91
C SER A 258 0.23 1.46 -26.39
N VAL A 259 0.22 0.13 -26.45
CA VAL A 259 -0.93 -0.64 -26.97
C VAL A 259 -2.03 -0.83 -25.93
N CYS A 260 -1.68 -1.17 -24.69
CA CYS A 260 -2.67 -1.47 -23.64
C CYS A 260 -2.68 -0.49 -22.45
N ASN A 261 -1.81 0.52 -22.45
CA ASN A 261 -1.63 1.54 -21.41
C ASN A 261 -1.34 1.01 -19.98
N ARG A 262 -1.08 -0.31 -19.85
CA ARG A 262 -0.72 -0.95 -18.58
C ARG A 262 0.73 -0.66 -18.24
N LYS A 263 1.01 -0.58 -16.93
CA LYS A 263 2.37 -0.42 -16.41
C LYS A 263 3.21 -1.64 -16.78
N MET A 264 4.40 -1.39 -17.32
CA MET A 264 5.33 -2.47 -17.69
C MET A 264 5.97 -3.09 -16.45
N GLU A 265 6.21 -4.40 -16.47
CA GLU A 265 6.91 -5.12 -15.41
C GLU A 265 8.41 -5.22 -15.71
N ALA A 266 9.24 -5.08 -14.68
CA ALA A 266 10.68 -5.30 -14.79
C ALA A 266 10.96 -6.78 -15.04
N SER A 267 11.82 -7.08 -16.00
CA SER A 267 12.18 -8.42 -16.46
C SER A 267 13.69 -8.52 -16.61
N PRO A 268 14.44 -8.75 -15.51
CA PRO A 268 15.89 -8.90 -15.59
C PRO A 268 16.26 -10.11 -16.45
N LYS A 269 17.26 -9.93 -17.32
CA LYS A 269 17.91 -10.98 -18.11
C LYS A 269 19.39 -11.03 -17.73
N ALA A 270 20.10 -12.07 -18.15
CA ALA A 270 21.50 -12.34 -17.75
C ALA A 270 22.42 -11.12 -17.85
N HIS A 271 22.35 -10.37 -18.96
CA HIS A 271 23.26 -9.24 -19.23
C HIS A 271 22.56 -7.90 -19.46
N ALA A 272 21.25 -7.81 -19.21
CA ALA A 272 20.51 -6.58 -19.47
C ALA A 272 19.20 -6.51 -18.68
N MET A 273 18.77 -5.27 -18.43
CA MET A 273 17.47 -4.99 -17.89
C MET A 273 16.45 -4.67 -18.99
N TYR A 274 15.27 -5.27 -18.88
CA TYR A 274 14.14 -5.01 -19.76
C TYR A 274 12.90 -4.66 -18.96
N TYR A 275 12.06 -3.83 -19.53
CA TYR A 275 10.66 -3.69 -19.14
C TYR A 275 9.81 -4.42 -20.16
N ARG A 276 8.86 -5.21 -19.68
CA ARG A 276 7.97 -5.98 -20.57
C ARG A 276 6.51 -5.77 -20.26
N CYS A 277 5.68 -5.86 -21.28
CA CYS A 277 4.24 -5.96 -21.18
C CYS A 277 3.79 -7.28 -21.83
N PRO A 278 3.51 -8.34 -21.04
CA PRO A 278 3.12 -9.63 -21.60
C PRO A 278 1.61 -9.72 -21.82
N ALA A 279 1.19 -10.07 -23.04
CA ALA A 279 -0.23 -10.18 -23.43
C ALA A 279 -1.01 -11.19 -22.57
N ARG A 280 -0.35 -12.22 -22.03
CA ARG A 280 -0.98 -13.21 -21.13
C ARG A 280 -1.67 -12.61 -19.90
N THR A 281 -1.25 -11.41 -19.49
CA THR A 281 -1.83 -10.69 -18.34
C THR A 281 -3.09 -9.91 -18.70
N LEU A 282 -3.35 -9.67 -19.98
CA LEU A 282 -4.56 -9.02 -20.47
C LEU A 282 -5.79 -9.92 -20.26
N ALA A 283 -6.96 -9.29 -20.25
CA ALA A 283 -8.21 -10.02 -20.18
C ALA A 283 -8.34 -10.93 -21.43
N PRO A 284 -8.62 -12.24 -21.26
CA PRO A 284 -8.77 -13.16 -22.38
C PRO A 284 -9.91 -12.72 -23.30
N HIS A 285 -9.74 -12.82 -24.63
CA HIS A 285 -10.70 -12.35 -25.65
C HIS A 285 -11.11 -10.86 -25.53
N SER A 286 -10.30 -10.01 -24.89
CA SER A 286 -10.52 -8.56 -24.94
C SER A 286 -10.08 -7.97 -26.30
N PRO A 287 -10.71 -6.89 -26.78
CA PRO A 287 -10.28 -6.18 -28.00
C PRO A 287 -8.81 -5.74 -27.93
N VAL A 288 -8.37 -5.30 -26.74
CA VAL A 288 -6.99 -4.90 -26.48
C VAL A 288 -6.02 -6.07 -26.66
N LEU A 289 -6.41 -7.29 -26.28
CA LEU A 289 -5.58 -8.48 -26.49
C LEU A 289 -5.42 -8.79 -27.98
N ALA A 290 -6.45 -8.58 -28.80
CA ALA A 290 -6.37 -8.83 -30.24
C ALA A 290 -5.34 -7.93 -30.96
N GLN A 291 -5.15 -6.71 -30.45
CA GLN A 291 -4.20 -5.74 -31.02
C GLN A 291 -2.79 -5.83 -30.38
N HIS A 292 -2.63 -6.59 -29.29
CA HIS A 292 -1.39 -6.62 -28.52
C HIS A 292 -0.48 -7.79 -28.93
N PRO A 293 0.78 -7.55 -29.34
CA PRO A 293 1.75 -8.61 -29.60
C PRO A 293 1.95 -9.53 -28.39
N ALA A 294 2.41 -10.77 -28.56
CA ALA A 294 2.55 -11.73 -27.45
C ALA A 294 3.28 -11.16 -26.23
N ALA A 295 4.31 -10.34 -26.45
CA ALA A 295 4.88 -9.47 -25.44
C ALA A 295 5.58 -8.26 -26.10
N VAL A 296 5.44 -7.09 -25.49
CA VAL A 296 6.23 -5.91 -25.83
C VAL A 296 7.41 -5.84 -24.88
N TYR A 297 8.63 -5.71 -25.42
CA TYR A 297 9.86 -5.60 -24.66
C TYR A 297 10.58 -4.29 -25.01
N VAL A 298 11.06 -3.59 -23.99
CA VAL A 298 11.95 -2.44 -24.18
C VAL A 298 13.15 -2.60 -23.25
N ARG A 299 14.35 -2.45 -23.80
CA ARG A 299 15.59 -2.49 -23.03
C ARG A 299 15.72 -1.21 -22.20
N GLU A 300 16.05 -1.33 -20.92
CA GLU A 300 16.20 -0.18 -20.01
C GLU A 300 17.22 0.83 -20.52
N ALA A 301 18.38 0.36 -20.99
CA ALA A 301 19.43 1.22 -21.54
C ALA A 301 18.96 2.09 -22.73
N ALA A 302 18.05 1.56 -23.56
CA ALA A 302 17.49 2.30 -24.69
C ALA A 302 16.58 3.46 -24.26
N ILE A 303 16.06 3.43 -23.04
CA ILE A 303 15.23 4.50 -22.46
C ILE A 303 16.08 5.42 -21.59
N CYS A 304 16.90 4.85 -20.70
CA CYS A 304 17.67 5.62 -19.72
C CYS A 304 18.65 6.59 -20.38
N ALA A 305 19.32 6.20 -21.48
CA ALA A 305 20.28 7.09 -22.13
C ALA A 305 19.60 8.34 -22.76
N PRO A 306 18.55 8.22 -23.60
CA PRO A 306 17.78 9.39 -24.06
C PRO A 306 17.13 10.17 -22.92
N LEU A 307 16.58 9.50 -21.91
CA LEU A 307 15.93 10.15 -20.76
C LEU A 307 16.94 11.00 -19.98
N ASN A 308 18.14 10.50 -19.72
CA ASN A 308 19.18 11.25 -19.03
C ASN A 308 19.64 12.46 -19.85
N ARG A 309 19.75 12.34 -21.18
CA ARG A 309 20.05 13.49 -22.04
C ARG A 309 18.95 14.55 -21.97
N TRP A 310 17.69 14.15 -22.02
CA TRP A 310 16.57 15.09 -21.89
C TRP A 310 16.51 15.72 -20.50
N ILE A 311 16.75 14.96 -19.43
CA ILE A 311 16.86 15.52 -18.07
C ILE A 311 17.99 16.54 -18.01
N ALA A 312 19.14 16.25 -18.64
CA ALA A 312 20.26 17.19 -18.67
C ALA A 312 19.89 18.52 -19.34
N THR A 313 19.07 18.52 -20.41
CA THR A 313 18.63 19.79 -21.04
C THR A 313 17.68 20.60 -20.16
N LEU A 314 16.92 19.95 -19.27
CA LEU A 314 16.10 20.64 -18.28
C LEU A 314 16.95 21.34 -17.19
N PHE A 315 18.11 20.77 -16.85
CA PHE A 315 19.01 21.30 -15.83
C PHE A 315 20.19 22.13 -16.40
N ASP A 316 20.17 22.39 -17.70
CA ASP A 316 21.10 23.30 -18.35
C ASP A 316 21.00 24.71 -17.76
N ALA A 317 22.10 25.48 -17.79
CA ALA A 317 22.22 26.77 -17.11
C ALA A 317 21.07 27.73 -17.46
N THR A 318 20.63 27.75 -18.72
CA THR A 318 19.53 28.59 -19.20
C THR A 318 18.15 28.16 -18.69
N ASN A 319 17.94 26.87 -18.40
CA ASN A 319 16.63 26.32 -18.02
C ASN A 319 16.51 26.02 -16.52
N ARG A 320 17.61 26.10 -15.77
CA ARG A 320 17.70 25.63 -14.40
C ARG A 320 16.69 26.29 -13.47
N ASP A 321 16.56 27.61 -13.52
CA ASP A 321 15.67 28.36 -12.62
C ASP A 321 14.20 27.98 -12.87
N ARG A 322 13.81 27.88 -14.15
CA ARG A 322 12.48 27.41 -14.54
C ARG A 322 12.20 25.98 -14.07
N THR A 323 13.17 25.09 -14.24
CA THR A 323 13.03 23.67 -13.84
C THR A 323 12.95 23.52 -12.32
N VAL A 324 13.77 24.27 -11.57
CA VAL A 324 13.72 24.29 -10.10
C VAL A 324 12.37 24.82 -9.62
N GLN A 325 11.88 25.92 -10.21
CA GLN A 325 10.57 26.46 -9.86
C GLN A 325 9.46 25.44 -10.12
N ALA A 326 9.42 24.80 -11.30
CA ALA A 326 8.44 23.77 -11.60
C ALA A 326 8.52 22.57 -10.65
N LEU A 327 9.71 22.18 -10.19
CA LEU A 327 9.88 21.13 -9.19
C LEU A 327 9.36 21.53 -7.83
N LEU A 328 9.56 22.77 -7.40
CA LEU A 328 9.03 23.30 -6.15
C LEU A 328 7.49 23.34 -6.18
N ASP A 329 6.93 23.84 -7.28
CA ASP A 329 5.47 23.92 -7.49
C ASP A 329 4.83 22.52 -7.48
N SER A 330 5.51 21.52 -8.07
CA SER A 330 5.01 20.14 -8.16
C SER A 330 5.00 19.39 -6.82
N GLN A 331 5.80 19.82 -5.84
CA GLN A 331 5.93 19.14 -4.56
C GLN A 331 4.79 19.46 -3.60
N GLY A 332 3.97 20.49 -3.87
CA GLY A 332 3.03 21.04 -2.91
C GLY A 332 3.78 21.64 -1.71
N GLY A 333 3.39 22.84 -1.28
CA GLY A 333 4.19 23.70 -0.36
C GLY A 333 4.62 23.11 0.99
N SER A 334 4.28 21.86 1.35
CA SER A 334 4.59 21.30 2.67
C SER A 334 5.96 20.63 2.82
N LEU A 335 6.59 20.12 1.76
CA LEU A 335 7.90 19.42 1.85
C LEU A 335 9.07 20.27 1.33
N GLY A 336 8.80 21.15 0.35
CA GLY A 336 9.79 22.05 -0.24
C GLY A 336 10.23 23.15 0.73
N ASP A 337 9.28 23.80 1.41
CA ASP A 337 9.57 24.90 2.36
C ASP A 337 10.43 24.44 3.53
N THR A 338 10.19 23.24 4.06
CA THR A 338 10.97 22.72 5.19
C THR A 338 12.44 22.49 4.84
N ASN A 339 12.74 22.02 3.63
CA ASN A 339 14.12 21.80 3.19
C ASN A 339 14.82 23.11 2.81
N LEU A 340 14.11 24.05 2.19
CA LEU A 340 14.62 25.39 1.86
C LEU A 340 14.93 26.20 3.11
N ASP A 341 14.06 26.17 4.11
CA ASP A 341 14.28 26.83 5.40
C ASP A 341 15.42 26.18 6.17
N GLN A 342 15.55 24.85 6.11
CA GLN A 342 16.68 24.17 6.74
C GLN A 342 18.01 24.53 6.07
N ALA A 343 18.04 24.66 4.73
CA ALA A 343 19.23 25.10 4.00
C ALA A 343 19.58 26.56 4.32
N ARG A 344 18.59 27.47 4.34
CA ARG A 344 18.77 28.89 4.72
C ARG A 344 19.29 29.04 6.14
N ARG A 345 18.76 28.27 7.10
CA ARG A 345 19.24 28.28 8.49
C ARG A 345 20.66 27.76 8.63
N ARG A 346 21.05 26.74 7.85
CA ARG A 346 22.44 26.26 7.80
C ARG A 346 23.39 27.32 7.26
N LEU A 347 23.00 28.03 6.20
CA LEU A 347 23.77 29.13 5.65
C LEU A 347 23.92 30.27 6.68
N ALA A 348 22.81 30.73 7.28
CA ALA A 348 22.84 31.78 8.30
C ALA A 348 23.69 31.41 9.52
N ASN A 349 23.64 30.15 9.97
CA ASN A 349 24.48 29.66 11.07
C ASN A 349 25.97 29.58 10.68
N ALA A 350 26.28 29.21 9.44
CA ALA A 350 27.64 29.19 8.92
C ALA A 350 28.20 30.63 8.83
N GLU A 351 27.41 31.57 8.31
CA GLU A 351 27.76 32.99 8.24
C GLU A 351 27.94 33.61 9.63
N ALA A 352 27.05 33.31 10.59
CA ALA A 352 27.20 33.78 11.97
C ALA A 352 28.41 33.16 12.69
N ARG A 353 28.82 31.93 12.31
CA ARG A 353 30.10 31.36 12.77
C ARG A 353 31.28 32.07 12.16
N LEU A 354 31.26 32.33 10.85
CA LEU A 354 32.30 33.09 10.15
C LEU A 354 32.48 34.47 10.79
N ARG A 355 31.41 35.23 11.01
CA ARG A 355 31.46 36.54 11.68
C ARG A 355 32.05 36.46 13.09
N ARG A 356 31.68 35.44 13.89
CA ARG A 356 32.25 35.23 15.23
C ARG A 356 33.74 34.87 15.20
N HIS A 357 34.16 34.09 14.21
CA HIS A 357 35.57 33.77 14.02
C HIS A 357 36.38 34.99 13.55
N GLN A 358 35.83 35.80 12.64
CA GLN A 358 36.44 37.06 12.22
C GLN A 358 36.60 38.03 13.40
N ALA A 359 35.54 38.22 14.20
CA ALA A 359 35.59 39.07 15.40
C ALA A 359 36.59 38.55 16.46
N ALA A 360 36.75 37.23 16.60
CA ALA A 360 37.74 36.65 17.51
C ALA A 360 39.19 36.89 17.04
N ILE A 361 39.42 36.81 15.72
CA ILE A 361 40.73 37.12 15.12
C ILE A 361 41.03 38.62 15.27
N GLU A 362 40.05 39.49 15.03
CA GLU A 362 40.18 40.95 15.22
C GLU A 362 40.42 41.33 16.69
N ALA A 363 39.90 40.54 17.64
CA ALA A 363 40.14 40.69 19.08
C ALA A 363 41.48 40.10 19.57
N GLY A 364 42.36 39.65 18.66
CA GLY A 364 43.72 39.21 18.96
C GLY A 364 43.90 37.73 19.27
N VAL A 365 42.92 36.87 18.95
CA VAL A 365 43.09 35.42 19.04
C VAL A 365 43.94 34.91 17.87
N ASP A 366 44.99 34.15 18.16
CA ASP A 366 45.89 33.56 17.16
C ASP A 366 45.11 32.68 16.15
N PRO A 367 45.14 32.98 14.84
CA PRO A 367 44.48 32.20 13.80
C PRO A 367 44.87 30.72 13.80
N ALA A 368 46.08 30.36 14.21
CA ALA A 368 46.56 28.98 14.23
C ALA A 368 45.76 28.10 15.22
N ALA A 369 45.36 28.64 16.37
CA ALA A 369 44.58 27.93 17.38
C ALA A 369 43.14 27.60 16.91
N ILE A 370 42.59 28.41 15.98
CA ILE A 370 41.26 28.19 15.40
C ILE A 370 41.28 27.05 14.37
N VAL A 371 42.35 26.96 13.57
CA VAL A 371 42.51 25.90 12.56
C VAL A 371 42.68 24.53 13.21
N ASP A 372 43.41 24.45 14.33
CA ASP A 372 43.61 23.19 15.07
C ASP A 372 42.33 22.64 15.72
N ALA A 373 41.45 23.54 16.19
CA ALA A 373 40.13 23.14 16.69
C ALA A 373 39.21 22.58 15.58
N PHE A 374 39.44 22.95 14.31
CA PHE A 374 38.69 22.45 13.16
C PHE A 374 39.23 21.11 12.65
N SER A 375 40.56 20.94 12.57
CA SER A 375 41.20 19.69 12.15
C SER A 375 40.88 18.54 13.11
N THR A 376 40.89 18.81 14.42
CA THR A 376 40.56 17.81 15.47
C THR A 376 39.12 17.28 15.33
N ARG A 377 38.15 18.14 15.00
CA ARG A 377 36.73 17.75 14.78
C ARG A 377 36.50 16.99 13.47
N LEU A 378 37.28 17.27 12.44
CA LEU A 378 37.22 16.53 11.17
C LEU A 378 37.81 15.12 11.33
N CYS A 379 38.88 14.97 12.12
CA CYS A 379 39.41 13.66 12.50
C CYS A 379 38.37 12.83 13.27
N ASP A 380 37.74 13.35 14.32
CA ASP A 380 36.71 12.62 15.09
C ASP A 380 35.51 12.18 14.23
N SER A 381 35.13 12.95 13.21
CA SER A 381 34.04 12.56 12.31
C SER A 381 34.42 11.40 11.37
N ARG A 382 35.71 11.24 11.04
CA ARG A 382 36.22 10.21 10.12
C ARG A 382 36.38 8.82 10.77
N TRP A 383 36.53 8.75 12.09
CA TRP A 383 36.70 7.48 12.82
C TRP A 383 35.38 6.75 13.15
N SER A 384 34.23 7.30 12.78
CA SER A 384 32.91 6.66 12.99
C SER A 384 32.45 5.74 11.84
N THR A 385 33.25 5.58 10.78
CA THR A 385 32.93 4.74 9.61
C THR A 385 34.05 3.76 9.27
N THR A 386 34.31 2.79 10.16
CA THR A 386 35.09 1.59 9.83
C THR A 386 34.17 0.53 9.19
N PRO A 387 34.51 -0.05 8.02
CA PRO A 387 33.79 -1.21 7.48
C PRO A 387 34.13 -2.46 8.32
N ARG A 388 33.12 -3.24 8.71
CA ARG A 388 33.29 -4.61 9.20
C ARG A 388 34.02 -5.45 8.14
N PRO A 389 35.10 -6.19 8.47
CA PRO A 389 35.71 -7.13 7.53
C PRO A 389 34.78 -8.32 7.27
N ALA A 390 34.67 -8.72 6.01
CA ALA A 390 33.97 -9.93 5.59
C ALA A 390 34.73 -11.17 6.08
N PRO A 391 34.05 -12.22 6.59
CA PRO A 391 34.71 -13.49 6.87
C PRO A 391 34.98 -14.21 5.56
N TRP A 392 36.27 -14.52 5.33
CA TRP A 392 36.72 -15.50 4.35
C TRP A 392 36.65 -16.88 4.99
N THR A 393 35.76 -17.74 4.48
CA THR A 393 35.94 -19.15 4.08
C THR A 393 34.59 -19.72 3.67
#